data_AF-A0A401PRY0-F1
#
_entry.id   AF-A0A401PRY0-F1
#
_cell.length_a   1.000
_cell.length_b   1.000
_cell.length_c   1.000
_cell.angle_alpha   90.00
_cell.angle_beta   90.00
_cell.angle_gamma   90.00
#
_symmetry.space_group_name_H-M   'P 1'
#
loop_
_entity.id
_entity.type
_entity.pdbx_description
1 polymer ?
#
loop_
_entity_poly.entity_id
_entity_poly.type
_entity_poly.pdbx_seq_one_letter_code
_entity_poly.pdbx_strand_id
1 'polypeptide(L)'
;MAAAAAGAGSRGVAPSPGTGAVQQGLKEALFEALGSILSPVQEVRAAGEEQIKVLEVTEEFGVHLAELTVDPQGVLAIRQLASVILKQYVENHWCNQSEKFHPPETTER
;
A
#
# COMPACT_ATOMS: atom_id res chain seq x y z
N MET A 1 33.37 -23.44 39.92
CA MET A 1 33.55 -22.34 38.95
C MET A 1 32.37 -22.37 37.98
N ALA A 2 31.72 -21.24 37.78
CA ALA A 2 30.50 -21.05 37.00
C ALA A 2 30.80 -20.45 35.61
N ALA A 3 29.96 -20.74 34.62
CA ALA A 3 29.55 -19.89 33.48
C ALA A 3 28.49 -20.66 32.67
N ALA A 4 27.18 -20.43 32.86
CA ALA A 4 26.34 -19.32 32.39
C ALA A 4 26.16 -19.29 30.85
N ALA A 5 24.97 -19.72 30.43
CA ALA A 5 24.44 -19.62 29.07
C ALA A 5 24.10 -18.17 28.70
N ALA A 6 24.25 -17.81 27.42
CA ALA A 6 23.66 -16.60 26.86
C ALA A 6 23.11 -16.90 25.46
N GLY A 7 21.78 -17.02 25.38
CA GLY A 7 21.05 -17.02 24.13
C GLY A 7 21.11 -15.64 23.49
N ALA A 8 21.58 -15.58 22.25
CA ALA A 8 21.49 -14.40 21.41
C ALA A 8 20.06 -14.29 20.88
N GLY A 9 19.23 -13.50 21.56
CA GLY A 9 17.95 -13.06 21.04
C GLY A 9 18.17 -12.13 19.85
N SER A 10 17.64 -12.51 18.69
CA SER A 10 17.47 -11.65 17.52
C SER A 10 16.58 -10.46 17.92
N ARG A 11 17.20 -9.31 18.16
CA ARG A 11 16.49 -8.05 18.38
C ARG A 11 15.82 -7.67 17.06
N GLY A 12 14.49 -7.77 17.02
CA GLY A 12 13.68 -7.13 15.99
C GLY A 12 14.03 -5.64 15.93
N VAL A 13 14.39 -5.18 14.74
CA VAL A 13 14.62 -3.77 14.45
C VAL A 13 13.29 -3.05 14.67
N ALA A 14 13.21 -2.24 15.72
CA ALA A 14 12.06 -1.36 15.91
C ALA A 14 12.00 -0.37 14.73
N PRO A 15 10.83 -0.13 14.13
CA PRO A 15 10.71 0.83 13.04
C PRO A 15 11.10 2.23 13.55
N SER A 16 12.02 2.87 12.82
CA SER A 16 12.40 4.26 13.10
C SER A 16 11.16 5.16 13.02
N PRO A 17 10.99 6.13 13.94
CA PRO A 17 9.80 6.98 14.00
C PRO A 17 9.54 7.78 12.72
N GLY A 18 10.57 8.00 11.88
CA GLY A 18 10.44 8.65 10.58
C GLY A 18 9.77 7.79 9.50
N THR A 19 9.94 6.47 9.52
CA THR A 19 9.36 5.58 8.49
C THR A 19 7.85 5.47 8.65
N GLY A 20 7.36 5.29 9.88
CA GLY A 20 5.92 5.16 10.14
C GLY A 20 5.11 6.41 9.75
N ALA A 21 5.67 7.60 9.91
CA ALA A 21 5.02 8.84 9.51
C ALA A 21 4.89 8.97 7.98
N VAL A 22 5.91 8.53 7.23
CA VAL A 22 5.88 8.52 5.76
C VAL A 22 4.82 7.54 5.25
N GLN A 23 4.76 6.34 5.82
CA GLN A 23 3.75 5.34 5.44
C GLN A 23 2.32 5.83 5.73
N GLN A 24 2.11 6.45 6.88
CA GLN A 24 0.81 7.05 7.19
C GLN A 24 0.45 8.17 6.19
N GLY A 25 1.41 9.02 5.81
CA GLY A 25 1.19 10.05 4.80
C GLY A 25 0.88 9.48 3.41
N LEU A 26 1.51 8.37 3.01
CA LEU A 26 1.20 7.68 1.76
C LEU A 26 -0.19 7.07 1.77
N LYS A 27 -0.62 6.50 2.91
CA LYS A 27 -1.97 5.99 3.09
C LYS A 27 -3.04 7.08 3.00
N GLU A 28 -2.78 8.24 3.60
CA GLU A 28 -3.66 9.41 3.52
C GLU A 28 -3.76 9.93 2.08
N ALA A 29 -2.62 10.07 1.38
CA ALA A 29 -2.61 10.47 -0.03
C ALA A 29 -3.37 9.47 -0.93
N LEU A 30 -3.25 8.15 -0.65
CA LEU A 30 -4.02 7.13 -1.35
C LEU A 30 -5.52 7.30 -1.11
N PHE A 31 -5.93 7.53 0.14
CA PHE A 31 -7.34 7.75 0.49
C PHE A 31 -7.91 8.98 -0.24
N GLU A 32 -7.15 10.08 -0.28
CA GLU A 32 -7.52 11.31 -0.99
C GLU A 32 -7.62 11.11 -2.51
N ALA A 33 -6.70 10.36 -3.11
CA ALA A 33 -6.72 10.05 -4.53
C ALA A 33 -7.95 9.21 -4.91
N LEU A 34 -8.28 8.19 -4.10
CA LEU A 34 -9.49 7.38 -4.27
C LEU A 34 -10.77 8.24 -4.13
N GLY A 35 -10.80 9.15 -3.16
CA GLY A 35 -11.88 10.12 -3.00
C GLY A 35 -12.04 11.03 -4.23
N SER A 36 -10.92 11.47 -4.81
CA SER A 36 -10.89 12.31 -6.01
C SER A 36 -11.43 11.59 -7.25
N ILE A 37 -11.12 10.30 -7.43
CA ILE A 37 -11.65 9.46 -8.53
C ILE A 37 -13.18 9.31 -8.45
N LEU A 38 -13.74 9.30 -7.24
CA LEU A 38 -15.19 9.20 -7.04
C LEU A 38 -15.94 10.54 -7.21
N SER A 39 -15.21 11.64 -7.45
CA SER A 39 -15.81 12.96 -7.67
C SER A 39 -16.66 13.01 -8.95
N PRO A 40 -17.77 13.77 -8.98
CA PRO A 40 -18.51 14.02 -10.22
C PRO A 40 -17.76 14.97 -11.18
N VAL A 41 -16.73 15.69 -10.69
CA VAL A 41 -15.98 16.68 -11.49
C VAL A 41 -14.86 15.99 -12.26
N GLN A 42 -14.91 16.05 -13.59
CA GLN A 42 -13.96 15.34 -14.46
C GLN A 42 -12.49 15.69 -14.17
N GLU A 43 -12.18 16.95 -13.93
CA GLU A 43 -10.81 17.40 -13.64
C GLU A 43 -10.28 16.81 -12.33
N VAL A 44 -11.14 16.71 -11.30
CA VAL A 44 -10.79 16.10 -10.01
C VAL A 44 -10.57 14.60 -10.17
N ARG A 45 -11.39 13.93 -10.99
CA ARG A 45 -11.19 12.51 -11.29
C ARG A 45 -9.87 12.25 -11.99
N ALA A 46 -9.59 13.01 -13.06
CA ALA A 46 -8.36 12.87 -13.83
C ALA A 46 -7.11 13.14 -12.94
N ALA A 47 -7.19 14.12 -12.04
CA ALA A 47 -6.13 14.37 -11.07
C ALA A 47 -5.95 13.18 -10.09
N GLY A 48 -7.04 12.60 -9.59
CA GLY A 48 -6.99 11.40 -8.74
C GLY A 48 -6.39 10.19 -9.45
N GLU A 49 -6.74 9.97 -10.72
CA GLU A 49 -6.14 8.90 -11.55
C GLU A 49 -4.63 9.10 -11.72
N GLU A 50 -4.17 10.33 -11.93
CA GLU A 50 -2.73 10.62 -12.05
C GLU A 50 -2.00 10.42 -10.73
N GLN A 51 -2.60 10.82 -9.60
CA GLN A 51 -2.05 10.56 -8.27
C GLN A 51 -1.91 9.06 -7.99
N ILE A 52 -2.89 8.25 -8.39
CA ILE A 52 -2.79 6.78 -8.25
C ILE A 52 -1.60 6.22 -9.00
N LYS A 53 -1.32 6.66 -10.24
CA LYS A 53 -0.15 6.19 -11.01
C LYS A 53 1.17 6.50 -10.32
N VAL A 54 1.27 7.65 -9.67
CA VAL A 54 2.46 8.05 -8.90
C VAL A 54 2.60 7.18 -7.64
N LEU A 55 1.50 6.88 -6.97
CA LEU A 55 1.48 6.04 -5.77
C LEU A 55 1.73 4.54 -6.09
N GLU A 56 1.36 4.07 -7.28
CA GLU A 56 1.44 2.67 -7.70
C GLU A 56 2.87 2.09 -7.63
N VAL A 57 3.88 2.92 -7.86
CA VAL A 57 5.29 2.52 -7.80
C VAL A 57 5.89 2.56 -6.39
N THR A 58 5.08 2.87 -5.36
CA THR A 58 5.54 2.86 -3.97
C THR A 58 5.42 1.46 -3.36
N GLU A 59 6.37 1.10 -2.50
CA GLU A 59 6.47 -0.26 -1.96
C GLU A 59 5.24 -0.69 -1.14
N GLU A 60 4.61 0.24 -0.43
CA GLU A 60 3.43 -0.05 0.42
C GLU A 60 2.09 0.19 -0.28
N PHE A 61 2.08 0.52 -1.57
CA PHE A 61 0.84 0.79 -2.30
C PHE A 61 -0.18 -0.36 -2.17
N GLY A 62 0.27 -1.59 -2.46
CA GLY A 62 -0.57 -2.78 -2.34
C GLY A 62 -1.02 -3.06 -0.90
N VAL A 63 -0.16 -2.77 0.09
CA VAL A 63 -0.47 -2.95 1.53
C VAL A 63 -1.58 -1.99 1.95
N HIS A 64 -1.47 -0.70 1.64
CA HIS A 64 -2.50 0.27 2.01
C HIS A 64 -3.82 0.03 1.27
N LEU A 65 -3.79 -0.41 0.02
CA LEU A 65 -5.00 -0.84 -0.71
C LEU A 65 -5.68 -2.03 -0.01
N ALA A 66 -4.90 -3.01 0.46
CA ALA A 66 -5.42 -4.14 1.21
C ALA A 66 -6.04 -3.68 2.55
N GLU A 67 -5.33 -2.84 3.32
CA GLU A 67 -5.83 -2.27 4.58
C GLU A 67 -7.16 -1.54 4.41
N LEU A 68 -7.25 -0.67 3.39
CA LEU A 68 -8.50 0.04 3.07
C LEU A 68 -9.61 -0.92 2.69
N THR A 69 -9.31 -1.99 1.95
CA THR A 69 -10.30 -2.97 1.49
C THR A 69 -10.88 -3.80 2.65
N VAL A 70 -10.02 -4.27 3.56
CA VAL A 70 -10.41 -5.17 4.66
C VAL A 70 -11.02 -4.44 5.86
N ASP A 71 -10.84 -3.12 5.97
CA ASP A 71 -11.44 -2.33 7.06
C ASP A 71 -12.98 -2.39 7.02
N PRO A 72 -13.64 -3.05 7.99
CA PRO A 72 -15.10 -3.16 8.00
C PRO A 72 -15.80 -1.83 8.31
N GLN A 73 -15.11 -0.86 8.90
CA GLN A 73 -15.66 0.46 9.24
C GLN A 73 -15.40 1.52 8.16
N GLY A 74 -14.60 1.20 7.14
CA GLY A 74 -14.27 2.10 6.05
C GLY A 74 -15.47 2.45 5.16
N VAL A 75 -15.41 3.61 4.51
CA VAL A 75 -16.44 4.09 3.57
C VAL A 75 -16.58 3.11 2.40
N LEU A 76 -17.79 2.58 2.17
CA LEU A 76 -18.05 1.52 1.20
C LEU A 76 -17.50 1.83 -0.20
N ALA A 77 -17.71 3.05 -0.71
CA ALA A 77 -17.27 3.43 -2.05
C ALA A 77 -15.73 3.41 -2.18
N ILE A 78 -15.01 3.85 -1.15
CA ILE A 78 -13.53 3.77 -1.09
C ILE A 78 -13.09 2.31 -1.06
N ARG A 79 -13.72 1.48 -0.21
CA ARG A 79 -13.40 0.05 -0.12
C ARG A 79 -13.60 -0.68 -1.45
N GLN A 80 -14.70 -0.40 -2.15
CA GLN A 80 -15.01 -0.98 -3.44
C GLN A 80 -13.97 -0.59 -4.50
N LEU A 81 -13.65 0.71 -4.60
CA LEU A 81 -12.65 1.18 -5.55
C LEU A 81 -11.25 0.65 -5.21
N ALA A 82 -10.87 0.66 -3.93
CA ALA A 82 -9.62 0.07 -3.46
C ALA A 82 -9.53 -1.42 -3.80
N SER A 83 -10.62 -2.18 -3.67
CA SER A 83 -10.66 -3.60 -4.04
C SER A 83 -10.41 -3.83 -5.52
N VAL A 84 -10.99 -2.98 -6.38
CA VAL A 84 -10.81 -3.06 -7.84
C VAL A 84 -9.36 -2.76 -8.22
N ILE A 85 -8.79 -1.71 -7.65
CA ILE A 85 -7.40 -1.33 -7.89
C ILE A 85 -6.44 -2.36 -7.31
N LEU A 86 -6.71 -2.90 -6.11
CA LEU A 86 -5.92 -3.96 -5.49
C LEU A 86 -5.87 -5.21 -6.36
N LYS A 87 -7.00 -5.62 -6.93
CA LYS A 87 -7.05 -6.73 -7.88
C LYS A 87 -6.14 -6.44 -9.08
N GLN A 88 -6.23 -5.25 -9.67
CA GLN A 88 -5.40 -4.87 -10.81
C GLN A 88 -3.91 -4.85 -10.44
N TYR A 89 -3.58 -4.32 -9.25
CA TYR A 89 -2.23 -4.28 -8.73
C TYR A 89 -1.65 -5.69 -8.58
N VAL A 90 -2.40 -6.63 -8.00
CA VAL A 90 -1.95 -8.03 -7.88
C VAL A 90 -1.75 -8.68 -9.25
N GLU A 91 -2.61 -8.41 -10.23
CA GLU A 91 -2.42 -8.93 -11.60
C GLU A 91 -1.13 -8.41 -12.26
N ASN A 92 -0.76 -7.16 -11.95
CA ASN A 92 0.34 -6.44 -12.61
C ASN A 92 1.68 -6.52 -11.87
N HIS A 93 1.69 -6.57 -10.55
CA HIS A 93 2.91 -6.36 -9.74
C HIS A 93 3.33 -7.60 -8.93
N TRP A 94 2.49 -8.64 -8.84
CA TRP A 94 2.75 -9.76 -7.93
C TRP A 94 3.89 -10.69 -8.36
N CYS A 95 4.07 -10.91 -9.66
CA CYS A 95 5.08 -11.83 -10.17
C CYS A 95 5.63 -11.37 -11.53
N ASN A 96 6.95 -11.24 -11.61
CA ASN A 96 7.68 -10.83 -12.82
C ASN A 96 7.60 -11.83 -13.99
N GLN A 97 7.06 -13.02 -13.75
CA GLN A 97 6.81 -14.06 -14.76
C GLN A 97 5.41 -13.93 -15.41
N SER A 98 4.55 -13.05 -14.90
CA SER A 98 3.22 -12.79 -15.46
C SER A 98 3.31 -12.06 -16.79
N GLU A 99 2.49 -12.43 -17.77
CA GLU A 99 2.39 -11.72 -19.06
C GLU A 99 1.88 -10.27 -18.91
N LYS A 100 1.12 -10.01 -17.84
CA LYS A 100 0.59 -8.67 -17.52
C LYS A 100 1.53 -7.88 -16.59
N PHE A 101 2.74 -8.38 -16.37
CA PHE A 101 3.62 -7.78 -15.37
C PHE A 101 4.03 -6.36 -15.74
N HIS A 102 3.89 -5.45 -14.78
CA HIS A 102 4.42 -4.11 -14.80
C HIS A 102 5.29 -3.92 -13.54
N PRO A 103 6.54 -3.43 -13.68
CA PRO A 103 7.38 -3.17 -12.51
C PRO A 103 6.82 -2.02 -11.66
N PRO A 104 7.10 -1.98 -10.34
CA PRO A 104 7.94 -2.91 -9.58
C PRO A 104 7.24 -4.23 -9.21
N GLU A 105 8.02 -5.28 -8.92
CA GLU A 105 7.50 -6.50 -8.31
C GLU A 105 7.28 -6.29 -6.80
N THR A 106 6.16 -6.77 -6.27
CA THR A 106 5.85 -6.71 -4.83
C THR A 106 6.87 -7.53 -4.04
N THR A 107 7.47 -6.94 -3.00
CA THR A 107 8.45 -7.59 -2.14
C THR A 107 7.82 -8.14 -0.85
N GLU A 108 8.30 -9.28 -0.38
CA GLU A 108 8.10 -9.73 1.00
C GLU A 108 9.00 -8.86 1.89
N ARG A 109 8.45 -7.89 2.62
CA ARG A 109 9.23 -7.18 3.64
C ARG A 109 9.52 -8.06 4.84
#